data_AF-A0A7J7NLR2-F1
#
_entry.id   AF-A0A7J7NLR2-F1
#
_cell.length_a   1.000
_cell.length_b   1.000
_cell.length_c   1.000
_cell.angle_alpha   90.00
_cell.angle_beta   90.00
_cell.angle_gamma   90.00
#
_symmetry.space_group_name_H-M   'P 1'
#
loop_
_entity.id
_entity.type
_entity.pdbx_description
1 polymer ?
#
loop_
_entity_poly.entity_id
_entity_poly.type
_entity_poly.pdbx_seq_one_letter_code
_entity_poly.pdbx_strand_id
1 'polypeptide(L)'
;MITGGARLVAKRKGEIVIGGTLNENGVFHVQVTRVGSESALSQIVKLVESAQMAKAPVQKFADSISNFQLALQFGISVMVIACPCALGLATPTAVMVGIGVGASQGVLIKRGHALGSAHKVNCIVFDKTEPLPSESH
;
A
#
# COMPACT_ATOMS: atom_id res chain seq x y z
N MET A 1 -41.55 -23.94 11.28
CA MET A 1 -41.64 -23.30 9.95
C MET A 1 -40.84 -24.14 8.94
N ILE A 2 -41.32 -25.34 8.55
CA ILE A 2 -40.55 -26.30 7.71
C ILE A 2 -41.39 -26.91 6.57
N THR A 3 -42.72 -26.87 6.63
CA THR A 3 -43.61 -27.45 5.60
C THR A 3 -44.44 -26.42 4.83
N GLY A 4 -44.28 -25.11 5.10
CA GLY A 4 -44.97 -24.03 4.36
C GLY A 4 -46.50 -23.96 4.52
N GLY A 5 -47.15 -24.93 5.15
CA GLY A 5 -48.58 -24.93 5.42
C GLY A 5 -48.93 -24.34 6.79
N ALA A 6 -49.90 -23.42 6.84
CA ALA A 6 -50.36 -22.78 8.07
C ALA A 6 -51.28 -23.66 8.94
N ARG A 7 -51.69 -24.84 8.45
CA ARG A 7 -52.64 -25.71 9.14
C ARG A 7 -51.91 -26.67 10.08
N LEU A 8 -52.25 -26.62 11.36
CA LEU A 8 -51.75 -27.52 12.39
C LEU A 8 -52.16 -28.97 12.08
N VAL A 9 -51.20 -29.89 12.20
CA VAL A 9 -51.43 -31.32 11.98
C VAL A 9 -51.34 -32.01 13.32
N ALA A 10 -52.46 -32.62 13.76
CA ALA A 10 -52.50 -33.39 14.98
C ALA A 10 -51.59 -34.63 14.85
N LYS A 11 -50.72 -34.84 15.85
CA LYS A 11 -49.78 -35.97 15.90
C LYS A 11 -50.18 -36.96 16.99
N ARG A 12 -50.05 -38.25 16.68
CA ARG A 12 -50.34 -39.36 17.61
C ARG A 12 -49.08 -40.18 17.92
N LYS A 13 -49.15 -40.97 19.00
CA LYS A 13 -48.05 -41.81 19.48
C LYS A 13 -47.56 -42.76 18.36
N GLY A 14 -46.28 -42.68 18.03
CA GLY A 14 -45.64 -43.45 16.95
C GLY A 14 -45.42 -42.68 15.65
N GLU A 15 -45.97 -41.48 15.50
CA GLU A 15 -45.72 -40.64 14.32
C GLU A 15 -44.42 -39.85 14.45
N ILE A 16 -43.73 -39.68 13.32
CA ILE A 16 -42.47 -38.94 13.24
C ILE A 16 -42.75 -37.43 13.35
N VAL A 17 -41.95 -36.76 14.18
CA VAL A 17 -41.95 -35.31 14.34
C VAL A 17 -40.61 -34.74 13.87
N ILE A 18 -40.68 -33.59 13.20
CA ILE A 18 -39.50 -32.92 12.65
C ILE A 18 -39.02 -31.89 13.68
N GLY A 19 -37.73 -31.89 14.00
CA GLY A 19 -37.12 -30.88 14.88
C GLY A 19 -37.33 -29.46 14.30
N GLY A 20 -37.76 -28.52 15.14
CA GLY A 20 -38.14 -27.16 14.72
C GLY A 20 -39.62 -26.94 14.42
N THR A 21 -40.49 -27.91 14.78
CA THR A 21 -41.95 -27.74 14.80
C THR A 21 -42.42 -27.20 16.15
N LEU A 22 -43.45 -26.34 16.15
CA LEU A 22 -44.03 -25.76 17.37
C LEU A 22 -45.15 -26.68 17.87
N ASN A 23 -45.08 -27.06 19.14
CA ASN A 23 -46.15 -27.79 19.81
C ASN A 23 -47.04 -26.78 20.56
N GLU A 24 -48.34 -26.80 20.31
CA GLU A 24 -49.27 -25.89 20.98
C GLU A 24 -49.95 -26.52 22.20
N ASN A 25 -50.49 -27.73 22.08
CA ASN A 25 -51.32 -28.36 23.10
C ASN A 25 -50.73 -29.68 23.59
N GLY A 26 -50.38 -29.74 24.88
CA GLY A 26 -49.95 -30.94 25.60
C GLY A 26 -48.43 -31.11 25.71
N VAL A 27 -48.01 -32.16 26.42
CA VAL A 27 -46.60 -32.55 26.58
C VAL A 27 -46.39 -33.90 25.93
N PHE A 28 -45.44 -33.99 24.99
CA PHE A 28 -45.08 -35.23 24.32
C PHE A 28 -43.63 -35.60 24.61
N HIS A 29 -43.40 -36.86 24.99
CA HIS A 29 -42.06 -37.43 25.02
C HIS A 29 -41.68 -37.86 23.60
N VAL A 30 -40.74 -37.13 23.02
CA VAL A 30 -40.20 -37.42 21.69
C VAL A 30 -38.86 -38.11 21.85
N GLN A 31 -38.73 -39.30 21.27
CA GLN A 31 -37.45 -39.98 21.17
C GLN A 31 -36.72 -39.48 19.92
N VAL A 32 -35.51 -38.94 20.09
CA VAL A 32 -34.74 -38.44 18.97
C VAL A 32 -34.18 -39.62 18.18
N THR A 33 -34.74 -39.85 16.99
CA THR A 33 -34.31 -40.94 16.09
C THR A 33 -33.16 -40.53 15.16
N ARG A 34 -32.98 -39.23 14.92
CA ARG A 34 -31.86 -38.64 14.17
C ARG A 34 -31.40 -37.35 14.83
N VAL A 35 -30.15 -37.31 15.27
CA VAL A 35 -29.50 -36.11 15.82
C VAL A 35 -28.53 -35.55 14.78
N GLY A 36 -28.39 -34.22 14.74
CA GLY A 36 -27.76 -33.45 13.67
C GLY A 36 -26.34 -33.86 13.24
N SER A 37 -25.60 -34.66 14.02
CA SER A 37 -24.26 -35.15 13.67
C SER A 37 -24.21 -36.04 12.41
N GLU A 38 -25.35 -36.63 12.02
CA GLU A 38 -25.50 -37.40 10.77
C GLU A 38 -26.34 -36.66 9.71
N SER A 39 -26.64 -35.37 9.92
CA SER A 39 -27.35 -34.60 8.91
C SER A 39 -26.47 -34.36 7.68
N ALA A 40 -27.08 -34.33 6.49
CA ALA A 40 -26.39 -33.95 5.25
C ALA A 40 -25.69 -32.58 5.38
N LEU A 41 -26.24 -31.67 6.20
CA LEU A 41 -25.63 -30.39 6.53
C LEU A 41 -24.30 -30.54 7.30
N SER A 42 -24.22 -31.43 8.28
CA SER A 42 -22.96 -31.72 8.98
C SER A 42 -21.92 -32.41 8.09
N GLN A 43 -22.34 -33.18 7.09
CA GLN A 43 -21.42 -33.71 6.07
C GLN A 43 -20.91 -32.62 5.14
N ILE A 44 -21.76 -31.70 4.69
CA ILE A 44 -21.36 -30.55 3.87
C ILE A 44 -20.42 -29.63 4.65
N VAL A 45 -20.72 -29.32 5.93
CA VAL A 45 -19.85 -28.50 6.77
C VAL A 45 -18.51 -29.20 6.98
N LYS A 46 -18.48 -30.51 7.27
CA LYS A 46 -17.22 -31.26 7.37
C LYS A 46 -16.44 -31.27 6.06
N LEU A 47 -17.11 -31.40 4.91
CA LEU A 47 -16.50 -31.40 3.58
C LEU A 47 -15.92 -30.02 3.24
N VAL A 48 -16.65 -28.94 3.56
CA VAL A 48 -16.20 -27.55 3.37
C VAL A 48 -15.06 -27.22 4.32
N GLU A 49 -15.14 -27.62 5.60
CA GLU A 49 -14.10 -27.38 6.60
C GLU A 49 -12.80 -28.12 6.26
N SER A 50 -12.88 -29.38 5.83
CA SER A 50 -11.70 -30.13 5.37
C SER A 50 -11.14 -29.62 4.03
N ALA A 51 -11.95 -29.02 3.17
CA ALA A 51 -11.49 -28.33 1.96
C ALA A 51 -10.85 -26.95 2.24
N GLN A 52 -11.36 -26.21 3.24
CA GLN A 52 -10.87 -24.87 3.62
C GLN A 52 -9.62 -24.90 4.51
N MET A 53 -9.36 -26.01 5.21
CA MET A 53 -8.09 -26.22 5.95
C MET A 53 -6.87 -26.39 5.04
N ALA A 54 -7.08 -26.61 3.75
CA ALA A 54 -6.05 -26.43 2.74
C ALA A 54 -5.93 -24.94 2.40
N LYS A 55 -5.52 -24.11 3.37
CA LYS A 55 -4.87 -22.83 3.06
C LYS A 55 -3.70 -23.21 2.15
N ALA A 56 -3.87 -22.96 0.85
CA ALA A 56 -3.16 -23.67 -0.19
C ALA A 56 -1.64 -23.59 0.06
N PRO A 57 -0.89 -24.70 0.03
CA PRO A 57 0.56 -24.67 0.14
C PRO A 57 1.22 -23.80 -0.94
N VAL A 58 0.48 -23.50 -2.02
CA VAL A 58 0.84 -22.53 -3.07
C VAL A 58 0.94 -21.09 -2.53
N GLN A 59 0.14 -20.72 -1.51
CA GLN A 59 0.19 -19.39 -0.90
C GLN A 59 1.51 -19.15 -0.18
N LYS A 60 2.12 -20.18 0.45
CA LYS A 60 3.43 -20.06 1.11
C LYS A 60 4.56 -19.77 0.11
N PHE A 61 4.46 -20.30 -1.11
CA PHE A 61 5.38 -19.97 -2.19
C PHE A 61 5.14 -18.55 -2.73
N ALA A 62 3.87 -18.16 -2.90
CA ALA A 62 3.51 -16.80 -3.29
C ALA A 62 3.96 -15.74 -2.26
N ASP A 63 3.83 -16.04 -0.97
CA ASP A 63 4.28 -15.17 0.13
C ASP A 63 5.82 -15.07 0.17
N SER A 64 6.54 -16.16 -0.13
CA SER A 64 8.01 -16.15 -0.18
C SER A 64 8.54 -15.29 -1.35
N ILE A 65 7.92 -15.39 -2.53
CA ILE A 65 8.25 -14.55 -3.69
C ILE A 65 7.97 -13.08 -3.37
N SER A 66 6.82 -12.80 -2.74
CA SER A 66 6.43 -11.44 -2.33
C SER A 66 7.42 -10.85 -1.32
N ASN A 67 7.89 -11.64 -0.36
CA ASN A 67 8.89 -11.20 0.63
C ASN A 67 10.25 -10.92 0.01
N PHE A 68 10.71 -11.76 -0.94
CA PHE A 68 11.98 -11.53 -1.64
C PHE A 68 11.93 -10.26 -2.50
N GLN A 69 10.82 -10.05 -3.22
CA GLN A 69 10.62 -8.86 -4.03
C GLN A 69 10.59 -7.58 -3.19
N LEU A 70 9.93 -7.63 -2.02
CA LEU A 70 9.90 -6.52 -1.08
C LEU A 70 11.30 -6.20 -0.52
N ALA A 71 12.06 -7.23 -0.13
CA ALA A 71 13.43 -7.07 0.36
C ALA A 71 14.37 -6.45 -0.68
N LEU A 72 14.25 -6.87 -1.95
CA LEU A 72 15.02 -6.32 -3.06
C LEU A 72 14.69 -4.85 -3.31
N GLN A 73 13.40 -4.48 -3.27
CA GLN A 73 12.96 -3.11 -3.50
C GLN A 73 13.46 -2.15 -2.41
N PHE A 74 13.40 -2.56 -1.13
CA PHE A 74 13.99 -1.77 -0.05
C PHE A 74 15.52 -1.68 -0.17
N GLY A 75 16.20 -2.76 -0.55
CA GLY A 75 17.66 -2.77 -0.74
C GLY A 75 18.12 -1.77 -1.82
N ILE A 76 17.45 -1.75 -2.97
CA ILE A 76 17.75 -0.80 -4.05
C ILE A 76 17.49 0.64 -3.60
N SER A 77 16.39 0.88 -2.87
CA SER A 77 16.06 2.23 -2.38
C SER A 77 17.15 2.80 -1.45
N VAL A 78 17.65 1.98 -0.52
CA VAL A 78 18.70 2.39 0.42
C VAL A 78 20.02 2.62 -0.30
N MET A 79 20.36 1.77 -1.26
CA MET A 79 21.59 1.93 -2.06
C MET A 79 21.62 3.25 -2.84
N VAL A 80 20.50 3.62 -3.47
CA VAL A 80 20.38 4.88 -4.24
C VAL A 80 20.46 6.10 -3.32
N ILE A 81 19.86 6.04 -2.13
CA ILE A 81 19.91 7.12 -1.14
C ILE A 81 21.32 7.25 -0.53
N ALA A 82 22.05 6.14 -0.38
CA ALA A 82 23.36 6.11 0.26
C ALA A 82 24.47 6.75 -0.59
N CYS A 83 24.41 6.68 -1.93
CA CYS A 83 25.31 7.46 -2.79
C CYS A 83 24.53 8.50 -3.60
N PRO A 84 24.28 9.69 -3.03
CA PRO A 84 23.78 10.84 -3.78
C PRO A 84 24.90 11.49 -4.60
N CYS A 85 25.71 10.70 -5.31
CA CYS A 85 26.92 11.18 -5.95
C CYS A 85 26.65 12.27 -7.02
N ALA A 86 25.43 12.29 -7.59
CA ALA A 86 24.96 13.36 -8.49
C ALA A 86 24.76 14.72 -7.78
N LEU A 87 24.29 14.73 -6.52
CA LEU A 87 24.09 15.98 -5.77
C LEU A 87 25.43 16.66 -5.45
N GLY A 88 26.48 15.88 -5.16
CA GLY A 88 27.82 16.39 -4.91
C GLY A 88 28.46 17.04 -6.15
N LEU A 89 28.16 16.53 -7.34
CA LEU A 89 28.68 17.05 -8.61
C LEU A 89 27.85 18.20 -9.20
N ALA A 90 26.59 18.36 -8.79
CA ALA A 90 25.72 19.43 -9.29
C ALA A 90 26.29 20.84 -9.02
N THR A 91 26.86 21.06 -7.83
CA THR A 91 27.41 22.37 -7.46
C THR A 91 28.64 22.78 -8.27
N PRO A 92 29.72 21.97 -8.38
CA PRO A 92 30.89 22.34 -9.17
C PRO A 92 30.59 22.44 -10.67
N THR A 93 29.70 21.61 -11.21
CA THR A 93 29.31 21.67 -12.63
C THR A 93 28.54 22.95 -12.94
N ALA A 94 27.56 23.33 -12.11
CA ALA A 94 26.82 24.58 -12.27
C ALA A 94 27.73 25.81 -12.21
N VAL A 95 28.68 25.83 -11.25
CA VAL A 95 29.64 26.92 -11.11
C VAL A 95 30.60 26.99 -12.31
N MET A 96 31.12 25.85 -12.76
CA MET A 96 32.04 25.78 -13.89
C MET A 96 31.38 26.26 -15.19
N VAL A 97 30.15 25.79 -15.48
CA VAL A 97 29.39 26.23 -16.66
C VAL A 97 29.00 27.70 -16.54
N GLY A 98 28.55 28.15 -15.36
CA GLY A 98 28.19 29.55 -15.13
C GLY A 98 29.35 30.53 -15.31
N ILE A 99 30.56 30.16 -14.87
CA ILE A 99 31.77 30.96 -15.12
C ILE A 99 32.12 30.93 -16.61
N GLY A 100 32.06 29.78 -17.27
CA GLY A 100 32.36 29.65 -18.70
C GLY A 100 31.44 30.51 -19.58
N VAL A 101 30.14 30.53 -19.28
CA VAL A 101 29.15 31.38 -19.95
C VAL A 101 29.33 32.85 -19.58
N GLY A 102 29.63 33.18 -18.32
CA GLY A 102 29.93 34.57 -17.93
C GLY A 102 31.16 35.13 -18.65
N ALA A 103 32.19 34.30 -18.82
CA ALA A 103 33.41 34.68 -19.53
C ALA A 103 33.16 34.97 -21.01
N SER A 104 32.25 34.25 -21.68
CA SER A 104 31.89 34.54 -23.08
C SER A 104 31.09 35.84 -23.24
N GLN A 105 30.50 36.36 -22.17
CA GLN A 105 29.85 37.67 -22.10
C GLN A 105 30.76 38.79 -21.58
N GLY A 106 32.06 38.54 -21.44
CA GLY A 106 33.04 39.54 -20.96
C GLY A 106 33.06 39.73 -19.44
N VAL A 107 32.37 38.89 -18.68
CA VAL A 107 32.32 38.92 -17.21
C VAL A 107 33.26 37.85 -16.63
N LEU A 108 34.44 38.27 -16.16
CA LEU A 108 35.43 37.34 -15.59
C LEU A 108 35.23 37.12 -14.09
N ILE A 109 34.78 35.93 -13.71
CA ILE A 109 34.59 35.54 -12.31
C ILE A 109 35.81 34.75 -11.82
N LYS A 110 36.68 35.38 -11.00
CA LYS A 110 37.91 34.74 -10.48
C LYS A 110 37.69 33.68 -9.39
N ARG A 111 36.52 33.66 -8.74
CA ARG A 111 36.20 32.73 -7.63
C ARG A 111 34.81 32.14 -7.79
N GLY A 112 34.69 30.81 -7.73
CA GLY A 112 33.40 30.11 -7.85
C GLY A 112 32.36 30.50 -6.81
N HIS A 113 32.78 30.83 -5.58
CA HIS A 113 31.89 31.31 -4.52
C HIS A 113 31.27 32.69 -4.83
N ALA A 114 31.92 33.50 -5.68
CA ALA A 114 31.39 34.80 -6.07
C ALA A 114 30.11 34.64 -6.89
N LEU A 115 30.01 33.61 -7.75
CA LEU A 115 28.81 33.33 -8.52
C LEU A 115 27.62 32.94 -7.63
N GLY A 116 27.85 32.16 -6.56
CA GLY A 116 26.82 31.83 -5.58
C GLY A 116 26.40 33.02 -4.71
N SER A 117 27.32 33.95 -4.42
CA SER A 117 27.04 35.15 -3.63
C SER A 117 26.43 36.28 -4.44
N ALA A 118 26.60 36.28 -5.77
CA ALA A 118 26.09 37.32 -6.67
C ALA A 118 24.57 37.50 -6.58
N HIS A 119 23.81 36.41 -6.39
CA HIS A 119 22.36 36.48 -6.17
C HIS A 119 21.97 37.31 -4.93
N LYS A 120 22.82 37.35 -3.89
CA LYS A 120 22.55 38.07 -2.64
C LYS A 120 23.00 39.54 -2.69
N VAL A 121 23.56 40.00 -3.81
CA VAL A 121 24.04 41.38 -3.94
C VAL A 121 22.87 42.28 -4.34
N ASN A 122 22.48 43.16 -3.42
CA ASN A 122 21.39 44.13 -3.64
C ASN A 122 21.89 45.56 -3.90
N CYS A 123 23.18 45.82 -3.65
CA CYS A 123 23.80 47.12 -3.82
C CYS A 123 25.12 46.96 -4.55
N ILE A 124 25.30 47.73 -5.63
CA ILE A 124 26.54 47.78 -6.41
C ILE A 124 27.13 49.17 -6.18
N VAL A 125 28.31 49.23 -5.58
CA VAL A 125 29.06 50.48 -5.39
C VAL A 125 30.09 50.56 -6.50
N PHE A 126 29.95 51.56 -7.37
CA PHE A 126 30.94 51.85 -8.40
C PHE A 126 31.97 52.81 -7.82
N ASP A 127 33.23 52.38 -7.75
CA ASP A 127 34.34 53.26 -7.38
C ASP A 127 34.71 54.13 -8.58
N LYS A 128 34.66 55.45 -8.41
CA LYS A 128 34.82 56.43 -9.48
C LYS A 128 36.21 57.04 -9.39
N THR A 129 37.19 56.39 -10.01
CA THR A 129 38.52 56.97 -10.21
C THR A 129 38.64 57.75 -11.54
N GLU A 130 37.67 57.65 -12.46
CA GLU A 130 37.43 58.55 -13.61
C GLU A 130 36.02 58.33 -14.21
N PRO A 131 35.44 59.22 -15.06
CA PRO A 131 34.00 59.30 -15.27
C PRO A 131 33.44 58.22 -16.20
N LEU A 132 32.43 57.51 -15.73
CA LEU A 132 31.48 56.79 -16.59
C LEU A 132 30.89 57.77 -17.60
N PRO A 133 30.94 57.50 -18.93
CA PRO A 133 30.03 58.16 -19.84
C PRO A 133 28.64 57.60 -19.53
N SER A 134 27.85 58.40 -18.82
CA SER A 134 26.40 58.24 -18.76
C SER A 134 25.84 58.19 -20.17
N GLU A 135 24.96 57.22 -20.43
CA GLU A 135 23.94 57.21 -21.48
C GLU A 135 24.32 57.71 -22.90
N SER A 136 24.30 56.79 -23.86
CA SER A 136 23.91 57.14 -25.24
C SER A 136 23.27 55.95 -25.95
N HIS A 137 21.94 56.04 -26.06
CA HIS A 137 21.02 55.30 -26.94
C HIS A 137 20.85 53.78 -26.80
#